data_AF-A0A958Q9Y9-F1
#
_entry.id   AF-A0A958Q9Y9-F1
#
_cell.length_a   1.000
_cell.length_b   1.000
_cell.length_c   1.000
_cell.angle_alpha   90.00
_cell.angle_beta   90.00
_cell.angle_gamma   90.00
#
_symmetry.space_group_name_H-M   'P 1'
#
loop_
_entity.id
_entity.type
_entity.pdbx_description
1 polymer ?
#
loop_
_entity_poly.entity_id
_entity_poly.type
_entity_poly.pdbx_seq_one_letter_code
_entity_poly.pdbx_strand_id
1 'polypeptide(L)'
;MEALDQRTDSTMCKRILIVDDEESIRSTLDAVLSDEGYEVVCASSGEEALGMLEQVAPALVLLDIWMPGLDGMETLERMLEVAPDLPVIMISGHATIATAVQATRKGAADFIEKPLDLDSTLRSIHFVLDSHADYEKDSNSKGDPTTTSPVRDMQLEVGDDTKCHINSEVFNWTAWKGAAVPQKTIKQSCVIYGHGVHTGQKSGLKLEPLPENSGIHFIGMSSTCAAPAHVASVSSTGWATTLQSKDTKVSTVEHLMSALHAYGITNLLIKCNEEVPVMDGSAREFCNLLDEVGVRNQNAEIRALKIPEVIEVHGKGSEFLRLEPSDQFQVDYELIYPEPVGTQNFSFVLSKDSFVKEIASCRTFGFVKDIGSLQQQGLAQGGRFDNFVLIGQEGAINGDLRFPDEAVRHKILDIVGDLYLLGRPLQAK
;
A
#
# COMPACT_ATOMS: atom_id res chain seq x y z
N MET A 1 -33.77 27.29 -35.35
CA MET A 1 -33.58 27.72 -33.95
C MET A 1 -33.96 26.56 -33.07
N GLU A 2 -33.09 25.99 -32.25
CA GLU A 2 -31.64 26.21 -32.14
C GLU A 2 -30.98 25.00 -31.49
N ALA A 3 -29.75 24.73 -31.92
CA ALA A 3 -28.67 24.02 -31.22
C ALA A 3 -28.93 22.58 -30.70
N LEU A 4 -28.39 21.59 -31.44
CA LEU A 4 -27.80 20.43 -30.77
C LEU A 4 -26.57 20.92 -30.00
N ASP A 5 -26.51 20.60 -28.71
CA ASP A 5 -25.37 20.92 -27.85
C ASP A 5 -24.14 20.09 -28.28
N GLN A 6 -23.22 20.73 -28.99
CA GLN A 6 -21.96 20.12 -29.43
C GLN A 6 -21.00 20.05 -28.24
N ARG A 7 -21.11 18.99 -27.45
CA ARG A 7 -20.00 18.56 -26.58
C ARG A 7 -18.90 17.96 -27.45
N THR A 8 -18.14 18.83 -28.10
CA THR A 8 -16.79 18.50 -28.58
C THR A 8 -15.89 18.35 -27.38
N ASP A 9 -15.92 17.17 -26.77
CA ASP A 9 -14.85 16.76 -25.88
C ASP A 9 -13.63 16.50 -26.77
N SER A 10 -12.67 17.42 -26.75
CA SER A 10 -11.46 17.31 -27.57
C SER A 10 -10.47 16.39 -26.88
N THR A 11 -10.82 15.10 -26.80
CA THR A 11 -9.86 14.03 -26.50
C THR A 11 -8.83 14.03 -27.62
N MET A 12 -7.71 14.73 -27.41
CA MET A 12 -6.51 14.57 -28.22
C MET A 12 -6.20 13.08 -28.27
N CYS A 13 -6.16 12.51 -29.48
CA CYS A 13 -5.75 11.13 -29.66
C CYS A 13 -4.32 10.99 -29.12
N LYS A 14 -4.14 10.32 -27.98
CA LYS A 14 -2.84 10.18 -27.34
C LYS A 14 -2.01 9.23 -28.21
N ARG A 15 -0.89 9.72 -28.75
CA ARG A 15 0.03 8.90 -29.56
C ARG A 15 0.92 8.07 -28.66
N ILE A 16 1.01 6.75 -28.89
CA ILE A 16 1.91 5.84 -28.18
C ILE A 16 2.98 5.34 -29.16
N LEU A 17 4.24 5.48 -28.78
CA LEU A 17 5.38 4.95 -29.55
C LEU A 17 5.79 3.59 -28.97
N ILE A 18 5.75 2.54 -29.78
CA ILE A 18 6.19 1.20 -29.41
C ILE A 18 7.55 0.94 -30.05
N VAL A 19 8.52 0.53 -29.25
CA VAL A 19 9.90 0.26 -29.67
C VAL A 19 10.28 -1.13 -29.18
N ASP A 20 10.36 -2.09 -30.09
CA ASP A 20 10.67 -3.50 -29.82
C ASP A 20 11.23 -4.10 -31.12
N ASP A 21 12.22 -4.98 -31.09
CA ASP A 21 12.76 -5.58 -32.33
C ASP A 21 11.86 -6.72 -32.86
N GLU A 22 11.06 -7.34 -32.00
CA GLU A 22 10.12 -8.42 -32.35
C GLU A 22 8.84 -7.89 -33.05
N GLU A 23 8.72 -8.15 -34.36
CA GLU A 23 7.55 -7.75 -35.17
C GLU A 23 6.22 -8.31 -34.61
N SER A 24 6.24 -9.49 -34.01
CA SER A 24 5.10 -10.11 -33.34
C SER A 24 4.60 -9.28 -32.15
N ILE A 25 5.49 -8.69 -31.37
CA ILE A 25 5.13 -7.90 -30.19
C ILE A 25 4.60 -6.54 -30.62
N ARG A 26 5.29 -5.87 -31.54
CA ARG A 26 4.80 -4.62 -32.15
C ARG A 26 3.39 -4.80 -32.72
N SER A 27 3.16 -5.84 -33.52
CA SER A 27 1.86 -6.12 -34.13
C SER A 27 0.76 -6.45 -33.11
N THR A 28 1.10 -7.11 -32.00
CA THR A 28 0.14 -7.47 -30.96
C THR A 28 -0.28 -6.24 -30.15
N LEU A 29 0.69 -5.42 -29.74
CA LEU A 29 0.44 -4.19 -28.99
C LEU A 29 -0.24 -3.12 -29.86
N ASP A 30 0.13 -3.01 -31.14
CA ASP A 30 -0.51 -2.12 -32.12
C ASP A 30 -2.02 -2.40 -32.27
N ALA A 31 -2.38 -3.68 -32.46
CA ALA A 31 -3.79 -4.08 -32.55
C ALA A 31 -4.57 -3.74 -31.28
N VAL A 32 -4.01 -4.07 -30.10
CA VAL A 32 -4.69 -3.89 -28.81
C VAL A 32 -4.83 -2.41 -28.43
N LEU A 33 -3.79 -1.60 -28.66
CA LEU A 33 -3.83 -0.16 -28.34
C LEU A 33 -4.66 0.64 -29.34
N SER A 34 -4.69 0.23 -30.61
CA SER A 34 -5.59 0.81 -31.61
C SER A 34 -7.06 0.52 -31.30
N ASP A 35 -7.39 -0.67 -30.81
CA ASP A 35 -8.75 -1.03 -30.36
C ASP A 35 -9.20 -0.20 -29.14
N GLU A 36 -8.28 0.14 -28.23
CA GLU A 36 -8.51 1.07 -27.10
C GLU A 36 -8.50 2.57 -27.52
N GLY A 37 -8.33 2.87 -28.80
CA GLY A 37 -8.45 4.23 -29.37
C GLY A 37 -7.19 5.09 -29.29
N TYR A 38 -6.02 4.51 -29.06
CA TYR A 38 -4.73 5.20 -29.17
C TYR A 38 -4.25 5.25 -30.64
N GLU A 39 -3.53 6.31 -31.01
CA GLU A 39 -2.81 6.34 -32.28
C GLU A 39 -1.41 5.75 -32.06
N VAL A 40 -1.18 4.54 -32.59
CA VAL A 40 0.07 3.81 -32.39
C VAL A 40 1.08 4.13 -33.48
N VAL A 41 2.33 4.31 -33.08
CA VAL A 41 3.49 4.35 -33.98
C VAL A 41 4.50 3.30 -33.53
N CYS A 42 5.07 2.56 -34.47
CA CYS A 42 6.02 1.48 -34.19
C CYS A 42 7.42 1.81 -34.73
N ALA A 43 8.43 1.52 -33.93
CA ALA A 43 9.85 1.54 -34.29
C ALA A 43 10.49 0.17 -33.98
N SER A 44 11.47 -0.23 -34.78
CA SER A 44 12.14 -1.53 -34.74
C SER A 44 13.53 -1.49 -34.08
N SER A 45 14.04 -0.29 -33.77
CA SER A 45 15.26 -0.08 -32.99
C SER A 45 15.23 1.25 -32.23
N GLY A 46 16.15 1.41 -31.26
CA GLY A 46 16.31 2.65 -30.51
C GLY A 46 16.71 3.85 -31.39
N GLU A 47 17.52 3.64 -32.43
CA GLU A 47 17.89 4.71 -33.38
C GLU A 47 16.70 5.21 -34.20
N GLU A 48 15.81 4.30 -34.63
CA GLU A 48 14.57 4.66 -35.33
C GLU A 48 13.64 5.46 -34.39
N ALA A 49 13.46 4.98 -33.16
CA ALA A 49 12.62 5.66 -32.16
C ALA A 49 13.11 7.08 -31.84
N LEU A 50 14.42 7.27 -31.63
CA LEU A 50 15.02 8.60 -31.41
C LEU A 50 14.85 9.53 -32.62
N GLY A 51 15.00 9.01 -33.85
CA GLY A 51 14.79 9.78 -35.08
C GLY A 51 13.34 10.21 -35.30
N MET A 52 12.37 9.48 -34.72
CA MET A 52 10.94 9.77 -34.83
C MET A 52 10.40 10.62 -33.66
N LEU A 53 11.12 10.71 -32.53
CA LEU A 53 10.62 11.27 -31.27
C LEU A 53 10.00 12.68 -31.40
N GLU A 54 10.71 13.61 -32.06
CA GLU A 54 10.23 14.99 -32.25
C GLU A 54 9.01 15.08 -33.19
N GLN A 55 8.90 14.18 -34.17
CA GLN A 55 7.83 14.20 -35.18
C GLN A 55 6.56 13.49 -34.66
N VAL A 56 6.76 12.39 -33.94
CA VAL A 56 5.70 11.60 -33.31
C VAL A 56 5.21 12.26 -32.03
N ALA A 57 6.05 13.04 -31.33
CA ALA A 57 5.74 13.70 -30.05
C ALA A 57 4.77 12.86 -29.18
N PRO A 58 5.18 11.63 -28.81
CA PRO A 58 4.30 10.66 -28.17
C PRO A 58 3.90 11.13 -26.77
N ALA A 59 2.71 10.73 -26.34
CA ALA A 59 2.26 10.90 -24.95
C ALA A 59 2.85 9.83 -24.02
N LEU A 60 3.36 8.74 -24.58
CA LEU A 60 3.96 7.59 -23.87
C LEU A 60 4.84 6.79 -24.83
N VAL A 61 5.96 6.26 -24.33
CA VAL A 61 6.78 5.26 -25.05
C VAL A 61 6.70 3.90 -24.34
N LEU A 62 6.53 2.83 -25.10
CA LEU A 62 6.79 1.45 -24.68
C LEU A 62 8.12 1.00 -25.30
N LEU A 63 9.12 0.65 -24.49
CA LEU A 63 10.50 0.46 -24.94
C LEU A 63 11.08 -0.88 -24.47
N ASP A 64 11.31 -1.82 -25.37
CA ASP A 64 12.02 -3.06 -25.04
C ASP A 64 13.48 -2.77 -24.62
N ILE A 65 13.96 -3.55 -23.65
CA ILE A 65 15.31 -3.42 -23.13
C ILE A 65 16.36 -4.00 -24.10
N TRP A 66 16.12 -5.17 -24.68
CA TRP A 66 17.14 -6.02 -25.31
C TRP A 66 17.14 -5.97 -26.84
N MET A 67 17.22 -4.75 -27.39
CA MET A 67 17.23 -4.55 -28.84
C MET A 67 18.64 -4.63 -29.47
N PRO A 68 18.77 -5.14 -30.71
CA PRO A 68 20.02 -5.05 -31.47
C PRO A 68 20.40 -3.60 -31.82
N GLY A 69 21.68 -3.25 -31.69
CA GLY A 69 22.18 -1.91 -32.00
C GLY A 69 22.19 -1.03 -30.75
N LEU A 70 21.35 0.01 -30.73
CA LEU A 70 21.15 0.84 -29.55
C LEU A 70 20.26 0.12 -28.52
N ASP A 71 20.88 -0.30 -27.41
CA ASP A 71 20.21 -0.93 -26.26
C ASP A 71 19.07 -0.05 -25.71
N GLY A 72 18.00 -0.66 -25.20
CA GLY A 72 16.83 0.06 -24.69
C GLY A 72 17.18 0.99 -23.52
N MET A 73 18.17 0.63 -22.71
CA MET A 73 18.60 1.43 -21.56
C MET A 73 19.42 2.66 -21.93
N GLU A 74 20.11 2.64 -23.08
CA GLU A 74 20.80 3.79 -23.67
C GLU A 74 19.80 4.65 -24.46
N THR A 75 18.81 4.01 -25.08
CA THR A 75 17.69 4.69 -25.77
C THR A 75 16.87 5.54 -24.80
N LEU A 76 16.54 5.00 -23.62
CA LEU A 76 15.84 5.71 -22.54
C LEU A 76 16.54 7.01 -22.12
N GLU A 77 17.84 6.95 -21.84
CA GLU A 77 18.62 8.15 -21.43
C GLU A 77 18.56 9.24 -22.51
N ARG A 78 18.75 8.86 -23.78
CA ARG A 78 18.72 9.82 -24.90
C ARG A 78 17.33 10.37 -25.19
N MET A 79 16.26 9.60 -24.93
CA MET A 79 14.89 10.12 -25.01
C MET A 79 14.65 11.19 -23.94
N LEU A 80 15.09 10.96 -22.71
CA LEU A 80 14.90 11.88 -21.59
C LEU A 80 15.84 13.10 -21.64
N GLU A 81 17.00 13.01 -22.30
CA GLU A 81 17.83 14.18 -22.64
C GLU A 81 17.09 15.18 -23.56
N VAL A 82 16.21 14.67 -24.45
CA VAL A 82 15.45 15.47 -25.42
C VAL A 82 14.08 15.90 -24.85
N ALA A 83 13.41 14.99 -24.13
CA ALA A 83 12.09 15.21 -23.55
C ALA A 83 12.05 14.70 -22.09
N PRO A 84 12.50 15.49 -21.10
CA PRO A 84 12.61 15.05 -19.71
C PRO A 84 11.29 14.63 -19.04
N ASP A 85 10.16 15.20 -19.48
CA ASP A 85 8.83 14.92 -18.95
C ASP A 85 8.08 13.80 -19.72
N LEU A 86 8.76 13.11 -20.65
CA LEU A 86 8.16 12.03 -21.44
C LEU A 86 8.11 10.73 -20.62
N PRO A 87 6.92 10.19 -20.29
CA PRO A 87 6.86 8.88 -19.65
C PRO A 87 7.30 7.78 -20.62
N VAL A 88 8.18 6.90 -20.13
CA VAL A 88 8.67 5.71 -20.83
C VAL A 88 8.45 4.48 -19.94
N ILE A 89 7.74 3.48 -20.46
CA ILE A 89 7.55 2.19 -19.81
C ILE A 89 8.47 1.18 -20.49
N MET A 90 9.31 0.51 -19.71
CA MET A 90 10.24 -0.47 -20.26
C MET A 90 9.58 -1.85 -20.39
N ILE A 91 9.87 -2.57 -21.46
CA ILE A 91 9.46 -3.97 -21.69
C ILE A 91 10.69 -4.88 -21.59
N SER A 92 10.59 -6.07 -21.00
CA SER A 92 11.69 -7.03 -21.05
C SER A 92 11.28 -8.50 -20.88
N GLY A 93 11.83 -9.38 -21.72
CA GLY A 93 11.69 -10.84 -21.57
C GLY A 93 12.67 -11.50 -20.60
N HIS A 94 13.54 -10.73 -19.96
CA HIS A 94 14.36 -11.17 -18.82
C HIS A 94 14.20 -10.13 -17.69
N ALA A 95 13.02 -10.11 -17.08
CA ALA A 95 12.72 -9.32 -15.90
C ALA A 95 13.55 -9.80 -14.70
N THR A 96 14.75 -9.24 -14.56
CA THR A 96 15.46 -9.27 -13.29
C THR A 96 15.22 -7.94 -12.58
N ILE A 97 15.10 -7.97 -11.25
CA ILE A 97 14.98 -6.74 -10.45
C ILE A 97 16.12 -5.77 -10.78
N ALA A 98 17.33 -6.26 -11.05
CA ALA A 98 18.47 -5.43 -11.42
C ALA A 98 18.23 -4.61 -12.70
N THR A 99 17.56 -5.19 -13.71
CA THR A 99 17.22 -4.50 -14.96
C THR A 99 16.17 -3.41 -14.73
N ALA A 100 15.07 -3.73 -14.03
CA ALA A 100 14.02 -2.78 -13.70
C ALA A 100 14.52 -1.63 -12.78
N VAL A 101 15.46 -1.95 -11.88
CA VAL A 101 16.18 -0.98 -11.04
C VAL A 101 17.01 -0.02 -11.86
N GLN A 102 17.77 -0.52 -12.84
CA GLN A 102 18.56 0.32 -13.72
C GLN A 102 17.66 1.22 -14.57
N ALA A 103 16.52 0.71 -15.05
CA ALA A 103 15.54 1.49 -15.82
C ALA A 103 14.98 2.66 -15.01
N THR A 104 14.54 2.38 -13.78
CA THR A 104 13.98 3.41 -12.88
C THR A 104 15.03 4.45 -12.50
N ARG A 105 16.28 4.04 -12.23
CA ARG A 105 17.41 4.97 -11.98
C ARG A 105 17.71 5.89 -13.17
N LYS A 106 17.40 5.45 -14.39
CA LYS A 106 17.54 6.21 -15.63
C LYS A 106 16.29 7.02 -16.00
N GLY A 107 15.22 6.98 -15.20
CA GLY A 107 14.01 7.80 -15.38
C GLY A 107 12.82 7.10 -16.05
N ALA A 108 12.80 5.77 -16.16
CA ALA A 108 11.61 5.04 -16.61
C ALA A 108 10.42 5.24 -15.64
N ALA A 109 9.21 5.34 -16.19
CA ALA A 109 7.97 5.56 -15.45
C ALA A 109 7.35 4.26 -14.89
N ASP A 110 7.46 3.14 -15.63
CA ASP A 110 7.05 1.80 -15.18
C ASP A 110 7.83 0.70 -15.94
N PHE A 111 7.58 -0.56 -15.62
CA PHE A 111 8.19 -1.73 -16.27
C PHE A 111 7.18 -2.88 -16.47
N ILE A 112 7.26 -3.56 -17.63
CA ILE A 112 6.41 -4.69 -18.01
C ILE A 112 7.28 -5.91 -18.40
N GLU A 113 6.93 -7.09 -17.90
CA GLU A 113 7.60 -8.36 -18.22
C GLU A 113 6.99 -9.03 -19.47
N LYS A 114 7.83 -9.55 -20.39
CA LYS A 114 7.40 -10.51 -21.44
C LYS A 114 7.39 -11.93 -20.82
N PRO A 115 6.40 -12.79 -21.10
CA PRO A 115 5.31 -12.63 -22.06
C PRO A 115 4.24 -11.64 -21.57
N LEU A 116 3.83 -10.75 -22.47
CA LEU A 116 2.95 -9.64 -22.16
C LEU A 116 1.54 -10.11 -21.79
N ASP A 117 1.12 -9.86 -20.55
CA ASP A 117 -0.29 -9.87 -20.17
C ASP A 117 -0.92 -8.54 -20.61
N LEU A 118 -1.73 -8.59 -21.68
CA LEU A 118 -2.32 -7.41 -22.33
C LEU A 118 -3.13 -6.56 -21.35
N ASP A 119 -3.85 -7.24 -20.47
CA ASP A 119 -4.67 -6.68 -19.40
C ASP A 119 -3.83 -5.84 -18.41
N SER A 120 -2.66 -6.33 -17.99
CA SER A 120 -1.70 -5.60 -17.16
C SER A 120 -1.03 -4.45 -17.91
N THR A 121 -0.71 -4.66 -19.19
CA THR A 121 -0.06 -3.68 -20.07
C THR A 121 -0.94 -2.45 -20.23
N LEU A 122 -2.21 -2.63 -20.60
CA LEU A 122 -3.20 -1.56 -20.68
C LEU A 122 -3.35 -0.82 -19.35
N ARG A 123 -3.40 -1.54 -18.23
CA ARG A 123 -3.49 -0.92 -16.89
C ARG A 123 -2.29 -0.04 -16.52
N SER A 124 -1.07 -0.47 -16.87
CA SER A 124 0.14 0.35 -16.67
C SER A 124 0.10 1.62 -17.54
N ILE A 125 -0.27 1.47 -18.82
CA ILE A 125 -0.45 2.58 -19.78
C ILE A 125 -1.47 3.61 -19.28
N HIS A 126 -2.68 3.18 -18.88
CA HIS A 126 -3.68 4.09 -18.31
C HIS A 126 -3.16 4.77 -17.05
N PHE A 127 -2.59 4.03 -16.09
CA PHE A 127 -2.09 4.60 -14.85
C PHE A 127 -1.04 5.71 -15.09
N VAL A 128 -0.07 5.47 -15.97
CA VAL A 128 0.96 6.47 -16.31
C VAL A 128 0.36 7.66 -17.06
N LEU A 129 -0.62 7.45 -17.95
CA LEU A 129 -1.29 8.50 -18.72
C LEU A 129 -2.32 9.32 -17.93
N ASP A 130 -2.84 8.80 -16.82
CA ASP A 130 -3.83 9.43 -15.95
C ASP A 130 -3.18 10.09 -14.72
N SER A 131 -2.14 9.47 -14.14
CA SER A 131 -1.36 10.11 -13.04
C SER A 131 -0.60 11.36 -13.50
N HIS A 132 -0.28 11.47 -14.80
CA HIS A 132 0.19 12.72 -15.42
C HIS A 132 -0.91 13.78 -15.62
N ALA A 133 -2.20 13.43 -15.50
CA ALA A 133 -3.33 14.33 -15.67
C ALA A 133 -3.96 14.78 -14.33
N ASP A 134 -3.93 13.94 -13.30
CA ASP A 134 -4.63 14.15 -12.03
C ASP A 134 -3.97 15.14 -11.06
N TYR A 135 -2.80 15.71 -11.40
CA TYR A 135 -2.14 16.75 -10.59
C TYR A 135 -2.92 18.08 -10.51
N GLU A 136 -4.01 18.24 -11.27
CA GLU A 136 -4.73 19.51 -11.41
C GLU A 136 -6.03 19.66 -10.60
N LYS A 137 -6.72 18.59 -10.15
CA LYS A 137 -8.16 18.70 -9.80
C LYS A 137 -8.64 18.00 -8.52
N ASP A 138 -9.32 18.83 -7.73
CA ASP A 138 -10.43 18.55 -6.80
C ASP A 138 -10.23 18.29 -5.29
N SER A 139 -11.15 18.92 -4.53
CA SER A 139 -11.28 18.90 -3.07
C SER A 139 -12.73 19.24 -2.66
N ASN A 140 -13.18 18.73 -1.49
CA ASN A 140 -14.52 18.87 -0.86
C ASN A 140 -15.64 17.96 -1.44
N SER A 141 -16.61 17.42 -0.68
CA SER A 141 -17.16 17.78 0.66
C SER A 141 -17.84 16.61 1.42
N LYS A 142 -18.34 16.84 2.65
CA LYS A 142 -18.75 15.84 3.71
C LYS A 142 -20.25 15.84 4.07
N GLY A 143 -20.77 14.78 4.73
CA GLY A 143 -22.10 14.70 5.39
C GLY A 143 -22.23 13.64 6.52
N ASP A 144 -23.14 13.80 7.50
CA ASP A 144 -23.08 13.15 8.85
C ASP A 144 -24.40 12.40 9.27
N PRO A 145 -24.39 11.43 10.24
CA PRO A 145 -25.51 10.49 10.50
C PRO A 145 -26.00 10.37 11.97
N THR A 146 -26.92 9.43 12.25
CA THR A 146 -27.32 8.90 13.60
C THR A 146 -27.72 7.40 13.49
N THR A 147 -28.03 6.56 14.50
CA THR A 147 -28.14 6.69 15.99
C THR A 147 -27.44 5.48 16.70
N THR A 148 -28.05 4.82 17.72
CA THR A 148 -27.37 3.84 18.62
C THR A 148 -28.29 2.76 19.23
N SER A 149 -27.77 1.54 19.50
CA SER A 149 -28.16 0.63 20.61
C SER A 149 -27.15 -0.57 20.75
N PRO A 150 -27.07 -1.25 21.92
CA PRO A 150 -26.00 -2.21 22.24
C PRO A 150 -26.33 -3.68 21.90
N VAL A 151 -25.31 -4.51 21.60
CA VAL A 151 -25.51 -5.91 21.18
C VAL A 151 -24.47 -6.86 21.80
N ARG A 152 -24.91 -8.08 22.15
CA ARG A 152 -24.09 -9.29 22.32
C ARG A 152 -24.42 -10.23 21.16
N ASP A 153 -23.43 -10.93 20.59
CA ASP A 153 -23.56 -11.76 19.38
C ASP A 153 -24.31 -11.09 18.24
N MET A 154 -23.63 -10.15 17.57
CA MET A 154 -24.22 -9.40 16.45
C MET A 154 -24.12 -10.23 15.16
N GLN A 155 -25.27 -10.66 14.64
CA GLN A 155 -25.44 -10.97 13.22
C GLN A 155 -25.60 -9.64 12.49
N LEU A 156 -24.62 -9.24 11.70
CA LEU A 156 -24.75 -8.07 10.83
C LEU A 156 -25.32 -8.51 9.47
N GLU A 157 -26.33 -7.78 9.01
CA GLU A 157 -26.74 -7.79 7.61
C GLU A 157 -25.67 -7.04 6.80
N VAL A 158 -24.73 -7.81 6.26
CA VAL A 158 -23.84 -7.33 5.22
C VAL A 158 -24.64 -7.32 3.92
N GLY A 159 -24.68 -6.17 3.24
CA GLY A 159 -25.45 -6.01 2.01
C GLY A 159 -25.20 -7.13 1.02
N ASP A 160 -26.30 -7.68 0.48
CA ASP A 160 -26.43 -8.95 -0.24
C ASP A 160 -26.54 -10.20 0.67
N ASP A 161 -27.68 -10.30 1.38
CA ASP A 161 -28.30 -11.44 2.09
C ASP A 161 -27.44 -12.37 2.99
N THR A 162 -26.16 -12.07 3.18
CA THR A 162 -25.20 -12.95 3.83
C THR A 162 -24.91 -12.47 5.26
N LYS A 163 -25.41 -13.23 6.25
CA LYS A 163 -25.22 -12.88 7.66
C LYS A 163 -23.77 -13.05 8.10
N CYS A 164 -23.15 -11.94 8.51
CA CYS A 164 -21.80 -11.94 9.08
C CYS A 164 -21.83 -12.24 10.58
N HIS A 165 -21.00 -13.19 11.01
CA HIS A 165 -20.70 -13.47 12.42
C HIS A 165 -19.45 -12.71 12.89
N ILE A 166 -19.63 -11.85 13.89
CA ILE A 166 -18.55 -11.12 14.58
C ILE A 166 -18.30 -11.75 15.96
N ASN A 167 -17.04 -11.89 16.38
CA ASN A 167 -16.66 -12.43 17.70
C ASN A 167 -16.03 -11.33 18.57
N SER A 168 -16.87 -10.59 19.28
CA SER A 168 -16.42 -9.55 20.22
C SER A 168 -15.92 -10.11 21.56
N GLU A 169 -16.09 -11.41 21.85
CA GLU A 169 -15.76 -11.96 23.19
C GLU A 169 -14.26 -11.89 23.51
N VAL A 170 -13.40 -12.00 22.49
CA VAL A 170 -11.95 -11.92 22.66
C VAL A 170 -11.48 -10.59 23.27
N PHE A 171 -12.23 -9.50 23.05
CA PHE A 171 -11.92 -8.16 23.58
C PHE A 171 -12.36 -7.94 25.03
N ASN A 172 -13.09 -8.89 25.64
CA ASN A 172 -13.66 -8.74 27.00
C ASN A 172 -12.66 -8.95 28.15
N TRP A 173 -11.40 -9.31 27.89
CA TRP A 173 -10.42 -9.65 28.94
C TRP A 173 -10.04 -8.46 29.84
N THR A 174 -10.48 -8.40 31.10
CA THR A 174 -10.39 -7.16 31.91
C THR A 174 -9.17 -7.02 32.83
N ALA A 175 -8.04 -7.67 32.58
CA ALA A 175 -6.84 -7.49 33.42
C ALA A 175 -6.14 -6.13 33.16
N TRP A 176 -5.14 -5.81 33.98
CA TRP A 176 -4.16 -4.73 33.75
C TRP A 176 -4.79 -3.40 33.31
N LYS A 177 -5.73 -2.90 34.12
CA LYS A 177 -6.56 -1.74 33.80
C LYS A 177 -5.80 -0.42 33.93
N GLY A 178 -5.54 0.21 32.80
CA GLY A 178 -5.08 1.58 32.69
C GLY A 178 -6.19 2.62 32.75
N ALA A 179 -5.89 3.79 32.17
CA ALA A 179 -6.81 4.91 31.99
C ALA A 179 -8.04 4.50 31.18
N ALA A 180 -9.19 5.08 31.51
CA ALA A 180 -10.40 4.99 30.69
C ALA A 180 -10.35 6.07 29.60
N VAL A 181 -10.69 5.69 28.37
CA VAL A 181 -10.81 6.58 27.21
C VAL A 181 -12.10 6.27 26.48
N PRO A 182 -12.75 7.25 25.82
CA PRO A 182 -13.94 6.96 25.01
C PRO A 182 -13.57 6.01 23.87
N GLN A 183 -14.45 5.03 23.61
CA GLN A 183 -14.38 4.22 22.41
C GLN A 183 -14.59 5.09 21.17
N LYS A 184 -14.04 4.68 20.03
CA LYS A 184 -14.18 5.42 18.77
C LYS A 184 -14.47 4.51 17.58
N THR A 185 -15.14 5.11 16.61
CA THR A 185 -15.37 4.53 15.28
C THR A 185 -15.35 5.65 14.23
N ILE A 186 -15.35 5.29 12.95
CA ILE A 186 -15.44 6.28 11.86
C ILE A 186 -16.85 6.88 11.78
N LYS A 187 -16.98 8.09 11.22
CA LYS A 187 -18.30 8.75 11.11
C LYS A 187 -19.21 8.11 10.07
N GLN A 188 -18.66 7.86 8.89
CA GLN A 188 -19.33 7.30 7.72
C GLN A 188 -18.52 6.12 7.19
N SER A 189 -19.16 5.18 6.48
CA SER A 189 -18.43 4.11 5.80
C SER A 189 -17.63 4.67 4.62
N CYS A 190 -16.50 4.07 4.30
CA CYS A 190 -15.65 4.47 3.18
C CYS A 190 -15.07 3.28 2.44
N VAL A 191 -14.54 3.53 1.24
CA VAL A 191 -13.82 2.54 0.44
C VAL A 191 -12.50 3.14 0.00
N ILE A 192 -11.43 2.35 0.02
CA ILE A 192 -10.14 2.68 -0.59
C ILE A 192 -9.67 1.47 -1.40
N TYR A 193 -9.05 1.73 -2.56
CA TYR A 193 -8.54 0.71 -3.46
C TYR A 193 -7.02 0.82 -3.60
N GLY A 194 -6.36 -0.30 -3.81
CA GLY A 194 -4.92 -0.38 -4.05
C GLY A 194 -4.51 -1.78 -4.50
N HIS A 195 -3.23 -2.12 -4.27
CA HIS A 195 -2.67 -3.43 -4.59
C HIS A 195 -2.02 -4.03 -3.34
N GLY A 196 -2.11 -5.35 -3.16
CA GLY A 196 -1.38 -6.06 -2.11
C GLY A 196 0.10 -6.20 -2.46
N VAL A 197 1.02 -6.02 -1.51
CA VAL A 197 2.48 -6.07 -1.76
C VAL A 197 2.97 -7.47 -2.05
N HIS A 198 2.42 -8.48 -1.39
CA HIS A 198 2.85 -9.85 -1.57
C HIS A 198 2.19 -10.49 -2.79
N THR A 199 0.88 -10.33 -2.96
CA THR A 199 0.10 -10.96 -4.02
C THR A 199 0.09 -10.20 -5.35
N GLY A 200 0.36 -8.89 -5.36
CA GLY A 200 0.21 -8.01 -6.53
C GLY A 200 -1.24 -7.80 -6.99
N GLN A 201 -2.21 -8.46 -6.36
CA GLN A 201 -3.60 -8.40 -6.75
C GLN A 201 -4.26 -7.07 -6.34
N LYS A 202 -5.26 -6.63 -7.11
CA LYS A 202 -6.13 -5.53 -6.71
C LYS A 202 -6.83 -5.89 -5.40
N SER A 203 -6.67 -5.04 -4.39
CA SER A 203 -7.36 -5.16 -3.12
C SER A 203 -8.14 -3.88 -2.82
N GLY A 204 -9.36 -4.03 -2.33
CA GLY A 204 -10.19 -2.93 -1.85
C GLY A 204 -10.48 -3.14 -0.37
N LEU A 205 -10.35 -2.09 0.42
CA LEU A 205 -10.85 -2.04 1.79
C LEU A 205 -12.19 -1.30 1.80
N LYS A 206 -13.23 -1.90 2.39
CA LYS A 206 -14.41 -1.16 2.85
C LYS A 206 -14.38 -1.08 4.37
N LEU A 207 -14.29 0.14 4.90
CA LEU A 207 -14.36 0.38 6.33
C LEU A 207 -15.80 0.76 6.69
N GLU A 208 -16.38 0.08 7.68
CA GLU A 208 -17.74 0.31 8.16
C GLU A 208 -17.73 0.50 9.69
N PRO A 209 -18.39 1.54 10.22
CA PRO A 209 -18.38 1.80 11.65
C PRO A 209 -19.18 0.76 12.42
N LEU A 210 -18.60 0.22 13.48
CA LEU A 210 -19.28 -0.73 14.37
C LEU A 210 -19.80 -0.07 15.66
N PRO A 211 -20.88 -0.62 16.26
CA PRO A 211 -21.35 -0.23 17.58
C PRO A 211 -20.31 -0.42 18.69
N GLU A 212 -20.60 0.16 19.85
CA GLU A 212 -19.78 0.07 21.07
C GLU A 212 -19.52 -1.38 21.50
N ASN A 213 -18.31 -1.64 21.98
CA ASN A 213 -17.80 -2.95 22.44
C ASN A 213 -17.73 -4.03 21.36
N SER A 214 -17.79 -3.66 20.07
CA SER A 214 -17.64 -4.62 18.98
C SER A 214 -16.20 -5.08 18.80
N GLY A 215 -15.20 -4.20 18.94
CA GLY A 215 -13.82 -4.44 18.55
C GLY A 215 -13.56 -4.21 17.06
N ILE A 216 -12.29 -4.32 16.62
CA ILE A 216 -11.91 -4.25 15.20
C ILE A 216 -11.97 -5.66 14.59
N HIS A 217 -12.54 -5.76 13.40
CA HIS A 217 -12.79 -7.02 12.69
C HIS A 217 -12.45 -6.93 11.21
N PHE A 218 -11.78 -7.95 10.69
CA PHE A 218 -11.54 -8.16 9.27
C PHE A 218 -12.49 -9.23 8.72
N ILE A 219 -12.95 -9.11 7.48
CA ILE A 219 -13.76 -10.14 6.81
C ILE A 219 -13.50 -10.18 5.31
N GLY A 220 -13.40 -11.39 4.75
CA GLY A 220 -13.31 -11.59 3.30
C GLY A 220 -14.62 -11.24 2.60
N MET A 221 -14.57 -10.76 1.35
CA MET A 221 -15.77 -10.33 0.62
C MET A 221 -16.86 -11.42 0.49
N SER A 222 -16.48 -12.69 0.39
CA SER A 222 -17.39 -13.84 0.33
C SER A 222 -17.48 -14.63 1.64
N SER A 223 -16.87 -14.13 2.73
CA SER A 223 -16.76 -14.84 4.00
C SER A 223 -17.94 -14.54 4.92
N THR A 224 -18.28 -15.50 5.77
CA THR A 224 -19.42 -15.43 6.71
C THR A 224 -18.98 -15.18 8.16
N CYS A 225 -17.73 -15.49 8.51
CA CYS A 225 -17.18 -15.25 9.84
C CYS A 225 -16.01 -14.27 9.77
N ALA A 226 -16.10 -13.17 10.54
CA ALA A 226 -15.01 -12.22 10.65
C ALA A 226 -13.83 -12.80 11.47
N ALA A 227 -12.62 -12.34 11.15
CA ALA A 227 -11.44 -12.48 11.99
C ALA A 227 -11.31 -11.23 12.90
N PRO A 228 -11.40 -11.38 14.23
CA PRO A 228 -11.04 -10.30 15.15
C PRO A 228 -9.60 -9.84 14.91
N ALA A 229 -9.37 -8.52 14.97
CA ALA A 229 -8.02 -7.95 15.01
C ALA A 229 -7.41 -8.15 16.40
N HIS A 230 -7.07 -9.39 16.70
CA HIS A 230 -6.63 -9.82 18.02
C HIS A 230 -5.57 -10.93 17.90
N VAL A 231 -4.63 -11.00 18.85
CA VAL A 231 -3.53 -11.98 18.88
C VAL A 231 -4.01 -13.44 18.77
N ALA A 232 -5.20 -13.75 19.29
CA ALA A 232 -5.81 -15.08 19.20
C ALA A 232 -6.22 -15.50 17.77
N SER A 233 -6.19 -14.58 16.81
CA SER A 233 -6.49 -14.82 15.39
C SER A 233 -5.25 -14.73 14.50
N VAL A 234 -4.06 -14.45 15.05
CA VAL A 234 -2.81 -14.43 14.28
C VAL A 234 -2.43 -15.86 13.87
N SER A 235 -2.31 -16.09 12.56
CA SER A 235 -1.98 -17.41 11.98
C SER A 235 -0.58 -17.47 11.34
N SER A 236 0.02 -16.32 11.01
CA SER A 236 1.38 -16.21 10.49
C SER A 236 1.97 -14.83 10.79
N THR A 237 3.28 -14.79 10.99
CA THR A 237 4.11 -13.58 11.18
C THR A 237 5.39 -13.66 10.35
N GLY A 238 5.39 -14.43 9.25
CA GLY A 238 6.62 -14.78 8.51
C GLY A 238 7.20 -13.61 7.70
N TRP A 239 6.33 -12.85 7.03
CA TRP A 239 6.67 -11.70 6.19
C TRP A 239 5.73 -10.51 6.37
N ALA A 240 4.53 -10.77 6.88
CA ALA A 240 3.49 -9.83 7.24
C ALA A 240 2.63 -10.46 8.35
N THR A 241 1.92 -9.65 9.14
CA THR A 241 1.01 -10.18 10.16
C THR A 241 -0.29 -10.64 9.49
N THR A 242 -0.60 -11.93 9.65
CA THR A 242 -1.77 -12.57 9.03
C THR A 242 -2.79 -12.98 10.08
N LEU A 243 -4.04 -12.55 9.89
CA LEU A 243 -5.19 -12.94 10.70
C LEU A 243 -6.01 -14.03 9.97
N GLN A 244 -6.54 -14.99 10.72
CA GLN A 244 -7.41 -16.04 10.20
C GLN A 244 -8.52 -16.42 11.18
N SER A 245 -9.73 -16.64 10.65
CA SER A 245 -10.90 -17.11 11.39
C SER A 245 -11.83 -17.86 10.44
N LYS A 246 -11.93 -19.18 10.59
CA LYS A 246 -12.74 -20.08 9.74
C LYS A 246 -12.53 -19.86 8.22
N ASP A 247 -13.39 -19.05 7.60
CA ASP A 247 -13.48 -18.75 6.17
C ASP A 247 -12.96 -17.34 5.80
N THR A 248 -12.45 -16.57 6.77
CA THR A 248 -11.67 -15.34 6.54
C THR A 248 -10.18 -15.60 6.78
N LYS A 249 -9.33 -15.11 5.87
CA LYS A 249 -7.89 -14.96 6.03
C LYS A 249 -7.47 -13.62 5.43
N VAL A 250 -6.67 -12.84 6.15
CA VAL A 250 -6.20 -11.50 5.73
C VAL A 250 -4.76 -11.28 6.17
N SER A 251 -3.86 -10.93 5.27
CA SER A 251 -2.46 -10.55 5.57
C SER A 251 -2.22 -9.03 5.51
N THR A 252 -1.06 -8.62 6.01
CA THR A 252 -0.51 -7.26 5.86
C THR A 252 -1.32 -6.20 6.63
N VAL A 253 -1.87 -6.59 7.78
CA VAL A 253 -2.78 -5.76 8.59
C VAL A 253 -2.06 -4.66 9.38
N GLU A 254 -0.76 -4.81 9.61
CA GLU A 254 0.10 -4.00 10.46
C GLU A 254 0.02 -2.50 10.17
N HIS A 255 0.19 -2.05 8.93
CA HIS A 255 0.16 -0.61 8.60
C HIS A 255 -1.20 0.04 8.88
N LEU A 256 -2.29 -0.67 8.52
CA LEU A 256 -3.66 -0.21 8.78
C LEU A 256 -3.94 -0.19 10.28
N MET A 257 -3.57 -1.26 11.00
CA MET A 257 -3.71 -1.33 12.46
C MET A 257 -2.92 -0.23 13.17
N SER A 258 -1.76 0.16 12.63
CA SER A 258 -0.93 1.26 13.13
C SER A 258 -1.65 2.61 13.03
N ALA A 259 -2.22 2.92 11.86
CA ALA A 259 -3.08 4.09 11.69
C ALA A 259 -4.32 4.05 12.60
N LEU A 260 -5.01 2.91 12.71
CA LEU A 260 -6.17 2.75 13.58
C LEU A 260 -5.82 2.95 15.06
N HIS A 261 -4.64 2.51 15.51
CA HIS A 261 -4.13 2.76 16.87
C HIS A 261 -3.86 4.25 17.11
N ALA A 262 -3.16 4.92 16.19
CA ALA A 262 -2.84 6.34 16.31
C ALA A 262 -4.08 7.25 16.37
N TYR A 263 -5.15 6.89 15.65
CA TYR A 263 -6.44 7.58 15.70
C TYR A 263 -7.31 7.14 16.90
N GLY A 264 -6.96 6.01 17.54
CA GLY A 264 -7.68 5.41 18.66
C GLY A 264 -9.02 4.80 18.27
N ILE A 265 -9.13 4.24 17.05
CA ILE A 265 -10.32 3.51 16.60
C ILE A 265 -10.43 2.20 17.38
N THR A 266 -11.59 1.92 17.97
CA THR A 266 -11.81 0.71 18.78
C THR A 266 -12.85 -0.23 18.19
N ASN A 267 -13.78 0.29 17.36
CA ASN A 267 -14.89 -0.49 16.80
C ASN A 267 -14.96 -0.25 15.28
N LEU A 268 -14.62 -1.26 14.48
CA LEU A 268 -14.59 -1.14 13.02
C LEU A 268 -14.74 -2.50 12.34
N LEU A 269 -15.52 -2.56 11.25
CA LEU A 269 -15.54 -3.70 10.33
C LEU A 269 -14.75 -3.31 9.09
N ILE A 270 -13.81 -4.17 8.71
CA ILE A 270 -12.89 -3.99 7.59
C ILE A 270 -13.19 -5.15 6.63
N LYS A 271 -13.87 -4.86 5.53
CA LYS A 271 -14.02 -5.84 4.44
C LYS A 271 -12.84 -5.71 3.51
N CYS A 272 -12.20 -6.80 3.17
CA CYS A 272 -11.06 -6.81 2.27
C CYS A 272 -10.96 -8.13 1.50
N ASN A 273 -10.02 -8.19 0.56
CA ASN A 273 -9.59 -9.45 -0.03
C ASN A 273 -8.58 -10.14 0.93
N GLU A 274 -7.86 -11.18 0.46
CA GLU A 274 -6.91 -11.94 1.30
C GLU A 274 -5.71 -11.13 1.81
N GLU A 275 -5.49 -9.92 1.30
CA GLU A 275 -4.38 -9.02 1.66
C GLU A 275 -4.88 -7.57 1.74
N VAL A 276 -4.45 -6.84 2.77
CA VAL A 276 -4.64 -5.37 2.88
C VAL A 276 -3.75 -4.68 1.82
N PRO A 277 -4.27 -3.71 1.04
CA PRO A 277 -3.46 -3.02 0.04
C PRO A 277 -2.32 -2.27 0.73
N VAL A 278 -1.11 -2.36 0.18
CA VAL A 278 0.10 -1.78 0.78
C VAL A 278 0.16 -0.25 0.63
N MET A 279 -0.68 0.31 -0.24
CA MET A 279 -0.71 1.74 -0.56
C MET A 279 0.67 2.20 -1.05
N ASP A 280 1.20 3.33 -0.58
CA ASP A 280 2.58 3.78 -0.85
C ASP A 280 3.68 3.08 -0.04
N GLY A 281 3.38 1.97 0.65
CA GLY A 281 4.31 1.30 1.56
C GLY A 281 4.25 1.76 3.00
N SER A 282 3.46 2.80 3.31
CA SER A 282 3.37 3.41 4.63
C SER A 282 1.93 3.42 5.17
N ALA A 283 1.70 4.12 6.29
CA ALA A 283 0.36 4.32 6.87
C ALA A 283 -0.27 5.67 6.46
N ARG A 284 0.39 6.45 5.59
CA ARG A 284 0.00 7.82 5.21
C ARG A 284 -1.37 7.89 4.57
N GLU A 285 -1.64 7.06 3.56
CA GLU A 285 -2.95 7.06 2.89
C GLU A 285 -4.10 6.59 3.81
N PHE A 286 -3.83 5.67 4.76
CA PHE A 286 -4.82 5.32 5.79
C PHE A 286 -5.09 6.48 6.75
N CYS A 287 -4.07 7.27 7.11
CA CYS A 287 -4.25 8.48 7.90
C CYS A 287 -5.10 9.52 7.16
N ASN A 288 -4.79 9.78 5.88
CA ASN A 288 -5.55 10.71 5.04
C ASN A 288 -7.03 10.31 4.96
N LEU A 289 -7.31 9.02 4.73
CA LEU A 289 -8.67 8.46 4.70
C LEU A 289 -9.40 8.66 6.04
N LEU A 290 -8.72 8.44 7.18
CA LEU A 290 -9.33 8.62 8.51
C LEU A 290 -9.63 10.10 8.85
N ASP A 291 -8.85 11.05 8.33
CA ASP A 291 -9.11 12.49 8.45
C ASP A 291 -10.20 13.00 7.49
N GLU A 292 -10.25 12.44 6.28
CA GLU A 292 -11.32 12.69 5.32
C GLU A 292 -12.66 12.14 5.83
N VAL A 293 -12.71 10.89 6.26
CA VAL A 293 -13.93 10.25 6.78
C VAL A 293 -14.32 10.85 8.14
N GLY A 294 -13.32 11.16 8.96
CA GLY A 294 -13.47 11.67 10.31
C GLY A 294 -13.84 10.58 11.32
N VAL A 295 -13.35 10.78 12.54
CA VAL A 295 -13.57 9.88 13.68
C VAL A 295 -14.61 10.47 14.62
N ARG A 296 -15.41 9.61 15.27
CA ARG A 296 -16.32 9.98 16.35
C ARG A 296 -16.05 9.16 17.61
N ASN A 297 -16.17 9.81 18.76
CA ASN A 297 -16.29 9.11 20.03
C ASN A 297 -17.66 8.42 20.11
N GLN A 298 -17.72 7.34 20.86
CA GLN A 298 -18.93 6.63 21.26
C GLN A 298 -19.12 6.78 22.78
N ASN A 299 -20.28 6.39 23.32
CA ASN A 299 -20.61 6.65 24.73
C ASN A 299 -19.92 5.69 25.71
N ALA A 300 -19.65 4.46 25.28
CA ALA A 300 -18.87 3.50 26.06
C ALA A 300 -17.39 3.89 26.15
N GLU A 301 -16.80 3.62 27.30
CA GLU A 301 -15.34 3.70 27.50
C GLU A 301 -14.67 2.36 27.18
N ILE A 302 -13.39 2.42 26.82
CA ILE A 302 -12.46 1.29 26.89
C ILE A 302 -11.35 1.67 27.87
N ARG A 303 -10.80 0.68 28.57
CA ARG A 303 -9.62 0.90 29.42
C ARG A 303 -8.38 0.47 28.67
N ALA A 304 -7.37 1.34 28.65
CA ALA A 304 -6.05 1.00 28.15
C ALA A 304 -5.47 -0.20 28.91
N LEU A 305 -4.59 -0.95 28.27
CA LEU A 305 -3.83 -2.03 28.89
C LEU A 305 -2.57 -1.44 29.54
N LYS A 306 -2.51 -1.37 30.86
CA LYS A 306 -1.35 -0.84 31.59
C LYS A 306 -0.46 -1.96 32.11
N ILE A 307 0.73 -2.09 31.53
CA ILE A 307 1.70 -3.13 31.89
C ILE A 307 2.16 -2.92 33.35
N PRO A 308 2.05 -3.94 34.23
CA PRO A 308 2.27 -3.77 35.67
C PRO A 308 3.74 -3.88 36.10
N GLU A 309 4.55 -4.61 35.34
CA GLU A 309 5.96 -4.91 35.61
C GLU A 309 6.72 -5.09 34.29
N VAL A 310 8.05 -5.17 34.34
CA VAL A 310 8.86 -5.35 33.13
C VAL A 310 8.64 -6.77 32.57
N ILE A 311 8.30 -6.85 31.28
CA ILE A 311 8.18 -8.10 30.53
C ILE A 311 9.21 -8.06 29.41
N GLU A 312 10.04 -9.09 29.27
CA GLU A 312 11.08 -9.17 28.25
C GLU A 312 11.02 -10.52 27.54
N VAL A 313 11.13 -10.50 26.22
CA VAL A 313 11.19 -11.70 25.37
C VAL A 313 12.38 -11.58 24.42
N HIS A 314 13.15 -12.66 24.28
CA HIS A 314 14.30 -12.73 23.37
C HIS A 314 13.96 -13.58 22.14
N GLY A 315 14.44 -13.16 20.98
CA GLY A 315 14.39 -13.97 19.76
C GLY A 315 15.66 -14.79 19.54
N LYS A 316 16.03 -14.98 18.28
CA LYS A 316 17.16 -15.82 17.85
C LYS A 316 18.46 -15.01 17.72
N GLY A 317 19.02 -14.60 18.86
CA GLY A 317 20.33 -13.94 18.90
C GLY A 317 20.37 -12.81 19.92
N SER A 318 20.76 -11.62 19.47
CA SER A 318 20.76 -10.39 20.27
C SER A 318 19.43 -9.62 20.23
N GLU A 319 18.46 -10.07 19.42
CA GLU A 319 17.15 -9.43 19.29
C GLU A 319 16.27 -9.69 20.52
N PHE A 320 15.60 -8.65 21.01
CA PHE A 320 14.65 -8.73 22.12
C PHE A 320 13.55 -7.68 21.98
N LEU A 321 12.40 -7.94 22.62
CA LEU A 321 11.34 -6.96 22.85
C LEU A 321 11.14 -6.86 24.36
N ARG A 322 11.11 -5.63 24.87
CA ARG A 322 10.94 -5.33 26.29
C ARG A 322 9.80 -4.34 26.45
N LEU A 323 8.81 -4.69 27.28
CA LEU A 323 7.74 -3.80 27.71
C LEU A 323 7.97 -3.40 29.16
N GLU A 324 7.96 -2.11 29.47
CA GLU A 324 8.06 -1.57 30.83
C GLU A 324 6.88 -0.65 31.20
N PRO A 325 6.55 -0.53 32.51
CA PRO A 325 5.40 0.27 32.94
C PRO A 325 5.53 1.76 32.56
N SER A 326 4.54 2.29 31.85
CA SER A 326 4.44 3.71 31.48
C SER A 326 2.99 4.19 31.61
N ASP A 327 2.80 5.51 31.68
CA ASP A 327 1.47 6.16 31.64
C ASP A 327 1.07 6.56 30.20
N GLN A 328 1.96 6.41 29.23
CA GLN A 328 1.72 6.62 27.79
C GLN A 328 2.08 5.35 27.03
N PHE A 329 1.75 5.28 25.74
CA PHE A 329 2.42 4.35 24.83
C PHE A 329 3.65 5.03 24.24
N GLN A 330 4.82 4.42 24.46
CA GLN A 330 6.11 4.87 23.95
C GLN A 330 6.80 3.69 23.27
N VAL A 331 7.73 3.96 22.35
CA VAL A 331 8.56 2.95 21.70
C VAL A 331 9.98 3.50 21.57
N ASP A 332 10.95 2.86 22.20
CA ASP A 332 12.37 3.01 21.86
C ASP A 332 12.76 1.85 20.94
N TYR A 333 13.23 2.14 19.72
CA TYR A 333 13.62 1.12 18.76
C TYR A 333 15.09 1.29 18.35
N GLU A 334 15.89 0.24 18.57
CA GLU A 334 17.24 0.10 18.01
C GLU A 334 17.20 -0.88 16.82
N LEU A 335 17.48 -0.36 15.63
CA LEU A 335 17.57 -1.13 14.39
C LEU A 335 19.05 -1.36 14.06
N ILE A 336 19.48 -2.62 14.01
CA ILE A 336 20.87 -2.99 13.69
C ILE A 336 20.89 -3.77 12.39
N TYR A 337 21.27 -3.12 11.30
CA TYR A 337 21.54 -3.76 10.01
C TYR A 337 22.97 -3.47 9.54
N PRO A 338 23.53 -4.28 8.63
CA PRO A 338 24.71 -3.90 7.88
C PRO A 338 24.49 -2.60 7.10
N GLU A 339 25.59 -1.95 6.71
CA GLU A 339 25.56 -0.91 5.67
C GLU A 339 24.86 -1.44 4.40
N PRO A 340 24.06 -0.61 3.71
CA PRO A 340 23.94 0.84 3.86
C PRO A 340 22.78 1.32 4.77
N VAL A 341 22.07 0.43 5.47
CA VAL A 341 21.03 0.83 6.46
C VAL A 341 21.69 1.23 7.78
N GLY A 342 22.73 0.49 8.16
CA GLY A 342 23.52 0.73 9.36
C GLY A 342 22.75 0.51 10.66
N THR A 343 23.26 1.10 11.75
CA THR A 343 22.58 1.14 13.04
C THR A 343 21.79 2.44 13.17
N GLN A 344 20.49 2.34 13.42
CA GLN A 344 19.56 3.46 13.58
C GLN A 344 18.82 3.34 14.91
N ASN A 345 18.55 4.47 15.56
CA ASN A 345 17.89 4.53 16.85
C ASN A 345 16.82 5.62 16.81
N PHE A 346 15.58 5.32 17.22
CA PHE A 346 14.54 6.32 17.34
C PHE A 346 13.64 6.07 18.57
N SER A 347 13.29 7.16 19.26
CA SER A 347 12.39 7.17 20.43
C SER A 347 11.11 7.91 20.06
N PHE A 348 9.96 7.26 20.23
CA PHE A 348 8.66 7.76 19.82
C PHE A 348 7.64 7.69 20.96
N VAL A 349 6.74 8.68 21.03
CA VAL A 349 5.61 8.72 21.95
C VAL A 349 4.33 8.82 21.13
N LEU A 350 3.43 7.85 21.27
CA LEU A 350 2.23 7.80 20.42
C LEU A 350 1.24 8.92 20.79
N SER A 351 0.97 9.75 19.80
CA SER A 351 -0.22 10.59 19.68
C SER A 351 -0.62 10.63 18.20
N LYS A 352 -1.85 11.06 17.88
CA LYS A 352 -2.25 11.23 16.47
C LYS A 352 -1.27 12.15 15.73
N ASP A 353 -0.95 13.30 16.32
CA ASP A 353 -0.18 14.35 15.66
C ASP A 353 1.30 13.95 15.49
N SER A 354 1.91 13.33 16.51
CA SER A 354 3.27 12.79 16.39
C SER A 354 3.34 11.63 15.40
N PHE A 355 2.35 10.73 15.39
CA PHE A 355 2.31 9.62 14.43
C PHE A 355 2.23 10.12 12.99
N VAL A 356 1.26 11.00 12.68
CA VAL A 356 1.08 11.54 11.32
C VAL A 356 2.33 12.29 10.83
N LYS A 357 2.98 13.04 11.73
CA LYS A 357 4.16 13.85 11.40
C LYS A 357 5.46 13.05 11.27
N GLU A 358 5.66 12.03 12.09
CA GLU A 358 7.00 11.44 12.33
C GLU A 358 7.11 9.95 11.96
N ILE A 359 5.99 9.24 11.78
CA ILE A 359 5.96 7.79 11.57
C ILE A 359 5.13 7.41 10.35
N ALA A 360 3.93 7.99 10.17
CA ALA A 360 2.92 7.52 9.23
C ALA A 360 3.39 7.43 7.78
N SER A 361 4.27 8.33 7.34
CA SER A 361 4.82 8.35 5.98
C SER A 361 6.08 7.51 5.79
N CYS A 362 6.53 6.74 6.78
CA CYS A 362 7.73 5.89 6.66
C CYS A 362 7.37 4.57 5.98
N ARG A 363 7.94 4.35 4.80
CA ARG A 363 7.63 3.19 3.95
C ARG A 363 8.33 1.92 4.41
N THR A 364 7.71 0.79 4.11
CA THR A 364 8.34 -0.53 4.24
C THR A 364 9.57 -0.64 3.35
N PHE A 365 10.50 -1.53 3.72
CA PHE A 365 11.77 -1.65 3.02
C PHE A 365 12.21 -3.10 2.81
N GLY A 366 12.91 -3.33 1.70
CA GLY A 366 13.46 -4.63 1.32
C GLY A 366 14.85 -4.49 0.70
N PHE A 367 15.56 -5.60 0.54
CA PHE A 367 16.92 -5.60 -0.02
C PHE A 367 16.96 -6.30 -1.38
N VAL A 368 17.72 -5.74 -2.33
CA VAL A 368 17.85 -6.29 -3.70
C VAL A 368 18.27 -7.76 -3.70
N LYS A 369 19.14 -8.14 -2.76
CA LYS A 369 19.63 -9.52 -2.57
C LYS A 369 18.53 -10.54 -2.21
N ASP A 370 17.44 -10.08 -1.57
CA ASP A 370 16.41 -10.94 -0.99
C ASP A 370 15.17 -11.06 -1.89
N ILE A 371 14.90 -10.08 -2.78
CA ILE A 371 13.70 -10.09 -3.63
C ILE A 371 13.63 -11.33 -4.53
N GLY A 372 14.74 -11.78 -5.13
CA GLY A 372 14.72 -12.97 -5.99
C GLY A 372 14.27 -14.26 -5.25
N SER A 373 14.56 -14.36 -3.96
CA SER A 373 14.10 -15.47 -3.10
C SER A 373 12.63 -15.32 -2.72
N LEU A 374 12.18 -14.09 -2.44
CA LEU A 374 10.77 -13.77 -2.17
C LEU A 374 9.88 -14.05 -3.37
N GLN A 375 10.30 -13.63 -4.57
CA GLN A 375 9.55 -13.85 -5.80
C GLN A 375 9.41 -15.33 -6.14
N GLN A 376 10.46 -16.13 -5.94
CA GLN A 376 10.39 -17.60 -6.09
C GLN A 376 9.43 -18.27 -5.09
N GLN A 377 9.08 -17.60 -4.00
CA GLN A 377 8.09 -18.05 -3.01
C GLN A 377 6.68 -17.48 -3.27
N GLY A 378 6.47 -16.74 -4.37
CA GLY A 378 5.20 -16.08 -4.69
C GLY A 378 4.92 -14.85 -3.82
N LEU A 379 5.96 -14.25 -3.23
CA LEU A 379 5.88 -13.04 -2.41
C LEU A 379 6.50 -11.84 -3.15
N ALA A 380 6.25 -10.63 -2.64
CA ALA A 380 6.70 -9.36 -3.21
C ALA A 380 6.30 -9.15 -4.69
N GLN A 381 5.22 -9.80 -5.16
CA GLN A 381 4.73 -9.69 -6.53
C GLN A 381 4.07 -8.32 -6.81
N GLY A 382 3.63 -7.62 -5.77
CA GLY A 382 3.08 -6.27 -5.82
C GLY A 382 4.06 -5.18 -5.40
N GLY A 383 5.34 -5.50 -5.19
CA GLY A 383 6.37 -4.52 -4.92
C GLY A 383 6.62 -3.66 -6.16
N ARG A 384 6.14 -2.41 -6.12
CA ARG A 384 6.35 -1.38 -7.15
C ARG A 384 7.32 -0.34 -6.62
N PHE A 385 8.01 0.37 -7.51
CA PHE A 385 9.04 1.33 -7.10
C PHE A 385 8.52 2.52 -6.26
N ASP A 386 7.22 2.78 -6.27
CA ASP A 386 6.56 3.80 -5.45
C ASP A 386 6.12 3.31 -4.06
N ASN A 387 5.98 1.98 -3.85
CA ASN A 387 5.32 1.40 -2.68
C ASN A 387 6.22 0.69 -1.64
N PHE A 388 7.54 0.81 -1.76
CA PHE A 388 8.51 0.43 -0.73
C PHE A 388 9.85 1.13 -0.96
N VAL A 389 10.76 1.08 0.01
CA VAL A 389 12.17 1.46 -0.15
C VAL A 389 12.98 0.22 -0.47
N LEU A 390 13.59 0.19 -1.65
CA LEU A 390 14.53 -0.86 -2.02
C LEU A 390 15.95 -0.44 -1.68
N ILE A 391 16.64 -1.27 -0.89
CA ILE A 391 18.01 -1.08 -0.46
C ILE A 391 18.96 -1.94 -1.30
N GLY A 392 19.91 -1.28 -1.95
CA GLY A 392 21.01 -1.89 -2.71
C GLY A 392 22.30 -2.00 -1.89
N GLN A 393 23.45 -2.00 -2.58
CA GLN A 393 24.77 -2.03 -1.92
C GLN A 393 25.21 -0.66 -1.37
N GLU A 394 24.77 0.43 -2.00
CA GLU A 394 25.24 1.80 -1.71
C GLU A 394 24.20 2.70 -1.03
N GLY A 395 22.95 2.24 -0.91
CA GLY A 395 21.86 3.01 -0.31
C GLY A 395 20.48 2.56 -0.80
N ALA A 396 19.48 3.43 -0.58
CA ALA A 396 18.20 3.33 -1.27
C ALA A 396 18.40 3.51 -2.79
N ILE A 397 17.58 2.84 -3.61
CA ILE A 397 17.81 2.79 -5.06
C ILE A 397 16.66 3.27 -5.95
N ASN A 398 15.47 3.46 -5.36
CA ASN A 398 14.23 3.83 -6.03
C ASN A 398 13.69 5.17 -5.51
N GLY A 399 14.56 6.17 -5.48
CA GLY A 399 14.29 7.50 -4.94
C GLY A 399 14.82 7.69 -3.52
N ASP A 400 14.71 8.93 -3.04
CA ASP A 400 15.20 9.34 -1.73
C ASP A 400 14.38 8.73 -0.58
N LEU A 401 15.03 8.63 0.58
CA LEU A 401 14.34 8.38 1.84
C LEU A 401 13.54 9.62 2.25
N ARG A 402 12.32 9.43 2.74
CA ARG A 402 11.47 10.49 3.30
C ARG A 402 12.03 11.03 4.62
N PHE A 403 12.81 10.21 5.32
CA PHE A 403 13.60 10.57 6.50
C PHE A 403 14.95 9.83 6.45
N PRO A 404 16.07 10.41 6.94
CA PRO A 404 17.35 9.69 7.02
C PRO A 404 17.28 8.38 7.80
N ASP A 405 16.35 8.31 8.75
CA ASP A 405 16.03 7.21 9.67
C ASP A 405 14.67 6.54 9.32
N GLU A 406 14.24 6.57 8.05
CA GLU A 406 12.96 6.00 7.59
C GLU A 406 12.79 4.51 7.96
N ALA A 407 13.87 3.72 7.96
CA ALA A 407 13.82 2.28 8.25
C ALA A 407 13.47 1.97 9.72
N VAL A 408 14.09 2.65 10.70
CA VAL A 408 13.75 2.46 12.12
C VAL A 408 12.37 3.04 12.46
N ARG A 409 12.00 4.18 11.85
CA ARG A 409 10.64 4.74 11.99
C ARG A 409 9.57 3.80 11.44
N HIS A 410 9.86 3.12 10.33
CA HIS A 410 8.96 2.10 9.80
C HIS A 410 8.83 0.89 10.74
N LYS A 411 9.91 0.44 11.40
CA LYS A 411 9.79 -0.61 12.42
C LYS A 411 9.05 -0.19 13.68
N ILE A 412 8.99 1.11 13.98
CA ILE A 412 8.07 1.67 14.98
C ILE A 412 6.63 1.67 14.44
N LEU A 413 6.39 1.96 13.16
CA LEU A 413 5.07 1.85 12.51
C LEU A 413 4.53 0.41 12.66
N ASP A 414 5.34 -0.60 12.34
CA ASP A 414 5.00 -2.02 12.50
C ASP A 414 4.59 -2.34 13.95
N ILE A 415 5.46 -2.03 14.93
CA ILE A 415 5.19 -2.29 16.36
C ILE A 415 3.93 -1.58 16.86
N VAL A 416 3.67 -0.35 16.43
CA VAL A 416 2.45 0.39 16.80
C VAL A 416 1.19 -0.33 16.28
N GLY A 417 1.26 -0.98 15.12
CA GLY A 417 0.18 -1.80 14.57
C GLY A 417 0.02 -3.16 15.24
N ASP A 418 1.11 -3.93 15.32
CA ASP A 418 1.11 -5.29 15.88
C ASP A 418 0.67 -5.31 17.35
N LEU A 419 1.17 -4.37 18.18
CA LEU A 419 0.75 -4.28 19.59
C LEU A 419 -0.73 -3.88 19.74
N TYR A 420 -1.35 -3.30 18.70
CA TYR A 420 -2.79 -3.01 18.73
C TYR A 420 -3.65 -4.27 18.54
N LEU A 421 -3.06 -5.41 18.15
CA LEU A 421 -3.70 -6.75 18.21
C LEU A 421 -3.85 -7.28 19.65
N LEU A 422 -3.42 -6.52 20.67
CA LEU A 422 -3.91 -6.69 22.05
C LEU A 422 -5.37 -6.19 22.21
N GLY A 423 -5.94 -5.60 21.16
CA GLY A 423 -7.34 -5.17 21.08
C GLY A 423 -7.68 -3.93 21.89
N ARG A 424 -6.67 -3.21 22.40
CA ARG A 424 -6.80 -2.06 23.31
C ARG A 424 -5.63 -1.08 23.16
N PRO A 425 -5.82 0.21 23.44
CA PRO A 425 -4.72 1.16 23.59
C PRO A 425 -3.75 0.67 24.68
N LEU A 426 -2.44 0.80 24.45
CA LEU A 426 -1.41 0.37 25.40
C LEU A 426 -0.98 1.52 26.33
N GLN A 427 -0.59 1.19 27.55
CA GLN A 427 0.13 2.06 28.49
C GLN A 427 1.37 1.30 28.96
N ALA A 428 2.42 1.43 28.16
CA ALA A 428 3.72 0.78 28.28
C ALA A 428 4.76 1.55 27.46
N LYS A 429 6.03 1.33 27.76
CA LYS A 429 7.14 1.67 26.88
C LYS A 429 7.78 0.38 26.38
#